data_AF-A0AAE3JA53-F1
#
_entry.id   AF-A0AAE3JA53-F1
#
_cell.length_a   1.000
_cell.length_b   1.000
_cell.length_c   1.000
_cell.angle_alpha   90.00
_cell.angle_beta   90.00
_cell.angle_gamma   90.00
#
_symmetry.space_group_name_H-M   'P 1'
#
loop_
_entity.id
_entity.type
_entity.pdbx_description
1 polymer ?
#
loop_
_entity_poly.entity_id
_entity_poly.type
_entity_poly.pdbx_seq_one_letter_code
_entity_poly.pdbx_strand_id
1 'polypeptide(L)'
;MLSLDLYKRTHLRNGVLTNGQVRKRQSDMIEEQTWFEDIQSRKCYIYDYFHDDNNHLNQGMDYSSTSKTPIDAKFIVTQYGTLSKDQVEYHLQLRPNQKLKFNEGDDLYYYEENFTNKYGATFPIGLYCDIPDDNGVYHKWLICSKEVGNQFIKYSILPCNYYFHWIEVQNNKRIKRKMWGVTRNQNSYNSGLWSNYVYTTIENQNMAWLPMNSITEKLYYTHSDDKNSNQRIVMSAPIDVPIVWKISKVETTQPFGLQKLTLYQDVWKPFADYIDKEDKDDIFAMYADYYSTNIEPETTEDNSSNKIQISCNTNTIKAGGSYKLLKVAIFDSSGTDITNKYLDKFSIDCWRCYLNDEDITNSDLITWLEQPSKNHIKIKFSNDRTYLADKLNIECNIEKLVGKIQLEIIAL
;
A
#
# COMPACT_ATOMS: atom_id res chain seq x y z
N MET A 1 -41.06 28.80 -21.81
CA MET A 1 -41.04 28.51 -20.37
C MET A 1 -41.98 27.33 -20.13
N LEU A 2 -41.48 26.11 -19.90
CA LEU A 2 -42.36 24.98 -19.55
C LEU A 2 -43.08 25.32 -18.24
N SER A 3 -44.40 25.13 -18.18
CA SER A 3 -45.16 25.43 -16.96
C SER A 3 -44.73 24.50 -15.82
N LEU A 4 -44.66 25.05 -14.60
CA LEU A 4 -44.31 24.33 -13.38
C LEU A 4 -45.16 23.06 -13.19
N ASP A 5 -46.41 23.10 -13.67
CA ASP A 5 -47.33 21.97 -13.63
C ASP A 5 -47.01 20.88 -14.65
N LEU A 6 -46.48 21.23 -15.83
CA LEU A 6 -46.00 20.23 -16.78
C LEU A 6 -44.75 19.52 -16.23
N TYR A 7 -43.81 20.28 -15.64
CA TYR A 7 -42.61 19.75 -14.99
C TYR A 7 -42.93 18.80 -13.84
N LYS A 8 -43.89 19.19 -12.97
CA LYS A 8 -44.43 18.33 -11.91
C LYS A 8 -45.03 17.05 -12.51
N ARG A 9 -45.83 17.15 -13.57
CA ARG A 9 -46.50 15.99 -14.19
C ARG A 9 -45.55 15.02 -14.88
N THR A 10 -44.44 15.47 -15.49
CA THR A 10 -43.47 14.57 -16.13
C THR A 10 -42.55 13.86 -15.13
N HIS A 11 -42.19 14.51 -14.02
CA HIS A 11 -41.23 13.93 -13.06
C HIS A 11 -41.87 13.28 -11.83
N LEU A 12 -43.08 13.66 -11.42
CA LEU A 12 -43.82 13.03 -10.31
C LEU A 12 -44.70 11.86 -10.77
N ARG A 13 -44.83 11.60 -12.07
CA ARG A 13 -45.70 10.54 -12.62
C ARG A 13 -45.34 9.12 -12.19
N ASN A 14 -44.14 8.92 -11.64
CA ASN A 14 -43.70 7.62 -11.13
C ASN A 14 -43.80 7.48 -9.61
N GLY A 15 -44.31 8.46 -8.85
CA GLY A 15 -44.65 8.30 -7.42
C GLY A 15 -43.51 7.93 -6.44
N VAL A 16 -42.26 7.78 -6.91
CA VAL A 16 -41.17 7.15 -6.13
C VAL A 16 -40.17 8.18 -5.54
N LEU A 17 -40.13 9.43 -6.01
CA LEU A 17 -39.12 10.42 -5.60
C LEU A 17 -39.69 11.80 -5.25
N THR A 18 -39.13 12.43 -4.21
CA THR A 18 -39.44 13.80 -3.79
C THR A 18 -38.77 14.84 -4.71
N ASN A 19 -39.29 16.09 -4.73
CA ASN A 19 -38.68 17.19 -5.50
C ASN A 19 -37.20 17.42 -5.14
N GLY A 20 -36.81 17.19 -3.87
CA GLY A 20 -35.40 17.29 -3.44
C GLY A 20 -34.51 16.22 -4.06
N GLN A 21 -35.01 14.97 -4.13
CA GLN A 21 -34.28 13.87 -4.78
C GLN A 21 -34.13 14.10 -6.29
N VAL A 22 -35.15 14.65 -6.96
CA VAL A 22 -35.08 15.02 -8.39
C VAL A 22 -34.01 16.08 -8.62
N ARG A 23 -33.99 17.15 -7.80
CA ARG A 23 -32.97 18.21 -7.91
C ARG A 23 -31.57 17.70 -7.65
N LYS A 24 -31.39 16.82 -6.64
CA LYS A 24 -30.10 16.18 -6.37
C LYS A 24 -29.62 15.38 -7.58
N ARG A 25 -30.49 14.53 -8.14
CA ARG A 25 -30.15 13.73 -9.33
C ARG A 25 -29.78 14.59 -10.54
N GLN A 26 -30.49 15.70 -10.77
CA GLN A 26 -30.15 16.66 -11.82
C GLN A 26 -28.78 17.31 -11.56
N SER A 27 -28.49 17.68 -10.31
CA SER A 27 -27.18 18.21 -9.90
C SER A 27 -26.07 17.19 -10.14
N ASP A 28 -26.26 15.94 -9.74
CA ASP A 28 -25.31 14.85 -9.95
C ASP A 28 -25.07 14.60 -11.45
N MET A 29 -26.12 14.65 -12.29
CA MET A 29 -25.99 14.51 -13.74
C MET A 29 -25.22 15.67 -14.39
N ILE A 30 -25.44 16.90 -13.95
CA ILE A 30 -24.74 18.07 -14.48
C ILE A 30 -23.25 17.98 -14.10
N GLU A 31 -22.95 17.71 -12.82
CA GLU A 31 -21.59 17.57 -12.32
C GLU A 31 -20.81 16.47 -13.05
N GLU A 32 -21.49 15.36 -13.36
CA GLU A 32 -20.95 14.26 -14.12
C GLU A 32 -20.62 14.63 -15.58
N GLN A 33 -21.48 15.44 -16.22
CA GLN A 33 -21.28 15.92 -17.59
C GLN A 33 -20.16 16.95 -17.69
N THR A 34 -20.03 17.82 -16.70
CA THR A 34 -19.01 18.89 -16.68
C THR A 34 -17.72 18.46 -15.96
N TRP A 35 -17.60 17.20 -15.54
CA TRP A 35 -16.51 16.74 -14.66
C TRP A 35 -15.11 17.02 -15.23
N PHE A 36 -14.91 16.76 -16.52
CA PHE A 36 -13.62 16.91 -17.19
C PHE A 36 -13.37 18.33 -17.72
N GLU A 37 -14.37 19.22 -17.65
CA GLU A 37 -14.22 20.63 -18.01
C GLU A 37 -13.76 21.47 -16.81
N ASP A 38 -13.80 20.91 -15.61
CA ASP A 38 -13.36 21.57 -14.38
C ASP A 38 -11.83 21.48 -14.22
N ILE A 39 -11.18 22.62 -14.00
CA ILE A 39 -9.74 22.71 -13.75
C ILE A 39 -9.31 21.94 -12.50
N GLN A 40 -10.20 21.69 -11.55
CA GLN A 40 -9.92 20.91 -10.34
C GLN A 40 -9.92 19.40 -10.58
N SER A 41 -10.43 18.96 -11.73
CA SER A 41 -10.51 17.55 -12.10
C SER A 41 -9.12 16.98 -12.38
N ARG A 42 -8.82 15.85 -11.74
CA ARG A 42 -7.53 15.16 -11.83
C ARG A 42 -7.77 13.66 -11.95
N LYS A 43 -6.93 13.00 -12.76
CA LYS A 43 -6.81 11.54 -12.74
C LYS A 43 -5.91 11.17 -11.58
N CYS A 44 -6.46 10.54 -10.56
CA CYS A 44 -5.79 10.12 -9.35
C CYS A 44 -5.65 8.60 -9.28
N TYR A 45 -4.95 8.10 -8.26
CA TYR A 45 -4.83 6.67 -7.99
C TYR A 45 -5.10 6.39 -6.52
N ILE A 46 -6.02 5.46 -6.23
CA ILE A 46 -6.44 5.12 -4.88
C ILE A 46 -6.04 3.68 -4.53
N TYR A 47 -5.51 3.46 -3.34
CA TYR A 47 -4.90 2.18 -2.95
C TYR A 47 -4.70 2.08 -1.42
N ASP A 48 -4.56 0.87 -0.90
CA ASP A 48 -4.11 0.64 0.48
C ASP A 48 -2.59 0.43 0.54
N TYR A 49 -2.02 0.26 1.73
CA TYR A 49 -0.58 0.00 1.88
C TYR A 49 -0.07 -1.20 1.06
N PHE A 50 -0.86 -2.26 0.92
CA PHE A 50 -0.42 -3.50 0.27
C PHE A 50 -0.47 -3.43 -1.26
N HIS A 51 -1.21 -2.47 -1.81
CA HIS A 51 -1.30 -2.20 -3.24
C HIS A 51 -0.43 -1.00 -3.68
N ASP A 52 0.47 -0.52 -2.80
CA ASP A 52 1.46 0.52 -3.11
C ASP A 52 2.75 -0.08 -3.67
N ASP A 53 2.82 -0.17 -4.99
CA ASP A 53 4.02 -0.53 -5.75
C ASP A 53 5.17 0.48 -5.63
N ASN A 54 4.89 1.70 -5.19
CA ASN A 54 5.86 2.79 -5.03
C ASN A 54 5.98 3.21 -3.55
N ASN A 55 6.02 2.23 -2.64
CA ASN A 55 5.96 2.42 -1.19
C ASN A 55 7.08 3.28 -0.56
N HIS A 56 8.20 3.49 -1.27
CA HIS A 56 9.34 4.28 -0.82
C HIS A 56 9.26 5.75 -1.27
N LEU A 57 8.35 6.08 -2.20
CA LEU A 57 8.19 7.42 -2.75
C LEU A 57 6.96 8.11 -2.16
N ASN A 58 7.08 9.40 -1.84
CA ASN A 58 5.96 10.28 -1.52
C ASN A 58 5.55 11.20 -2.68
N GLN A 59 6.41 11.37 -3.68
CA GLN A 59 6.15 12.18 -4.87
C GLN A 59 6.83 11.57 -6.10
N GLY A 60 6.33 11.88 -7.29
CA GLY A 60 6.95 11.45 -8.56
C GLY A 60 6.84 9.95 -8.84
N MET A 61 5.76 9.31 -8.40
CA MET A 61 5.48 7.89 -8.65
C MET A 61 5.23 7.62 -10.15
N ASP A 62 5.59 6.42 -10.61
CA ASP A 62 5.28 5.92 -11.96
C ASP A 62 4.04 5.01 -11.95
N TYR A 63 3.22 5.12 -12.99
CA TYR A 63 1.96 4.38 -13.17
C TYR A 63 1.92 3.57 -14.47
N SER A 64 3.06 3.42 -15.16
CA SER A 64 3.18 2.62 -16.39
C SER A 64 2.76 1.15 -16.19
N SER A 65 3.09 0.58 -15.03
CA SER A 65 2.73 -0.78 -14.63
C SER A 65 2.36 -0.82 -13.15
N THR A 66 1.15 -0.33 -12.82
CA THR A 66 0.72 -0.17 -11.42
C THR A 66 -0.31 -1.18 -10.91
N SER A 67 -0.24 -1.48 -9.61
CA SER A 67 -1.30 -2.18 -8.86
C SER A 67 -2.39 -1.24 -8.35
N LYS A 68 -2.18 0.07 -8.40
CA LYS A 68 -3.10 1.08 -7.86
C LYS A 68 -4.32 1.24 -8.75
N THR A 69 -5.48 1.52 -8.14
CA THR A 69 -6.72 1.69 -8.89
C THR A 69 -6.85 3.14 -9.38
N PRO A 70 -6.98 3.41 -10.69
CA PRO A 70 -7.21 4.76 -11.19
C PRO A 70 -8.60 5.26 -10.76
N ILE A 71 -8.68 6.53 -10.35
CA ILE A 71 -9.93 7.17 -9.96
C ILE A 71 -9.96 8.63 -10.41
N ASP A 72 -11.09 9.08 -10.94
CA ASP A 72 -11.29 10.49 -11.27
C ASP A 72 -11.77 11.24 -10.02
N ALA A 73 -11.04 12.27 -9.62
CA ALA A 73 -11.36 13.06 -8.44
C ALA A 73 -11.10 14.55 -8.67
N LYS A 74 -11.85 15.41 -7.98
CA LYS A 74 -11.53 16.84 -7.89
C LYS A 74 -10.70 17.11 -6.64
N PHE A 75 -9.60 17.82 -6.80
CA PHE A 75 -8.78 18.32 -5.70
C PHE A 75 -9.17 19.75 -5.36
N ILE A 76 -9.57 19.98 -4.11
CA ILE A 76 -10.16 21.24 -3.65
C ILE A 76 -9.32 21.79 -2.51
N VAL A 77 -8.78 22.99 -2.70
CA VAL A 77 -8.09 23.79 -1.68
C VAL A 77 -9.10 24.76 -1.06
N THR A 78 -9.49 24.54 0.20
CA THR A 78 -10.46 25.40 0.90
C THR A 78 -9.81 26.56 1.63
N GLN A 79 -8.57 26.40 2.07
CA GLN A 79 -7.80 27.42 2.76
C GLN A 79 -6.35 27.41 2.27
N TYR A 80 -5.75 28.58 2.15
CA TYR A 80 -4.32 28.68 1.85
C TYR A 80 -3.55 28.79 3.17
N GLY A 81 -2.47 28.02 3.27
CA GLY A 81 -1.68 27.95 4.48
C GLY A 81 -1.01 29.28 4.77
N THR A 82 -1.01 29.65 6.05
CA THR A 82 -0.22 30.77 6.57
C THR A 82 0.59 30.24 7.74
N LEU A 83 1.85 30.67 7.87
CA LEU A 83 2.77 30.20 8.93
C LEU A 83 2.18 30.29 10.35
N SER A 84 1.25 31.21 10.59
CA SER A 84 0.60 31.45 11.88
C SER A 84 -0.61 30.58 12.19
N LYS A 85 -1.07 29.75 11.23
CA LYS A 85 -2.27 28.92 11.39
C LYS A 85 -1.92 27.43 11.32
N ASP A 86 -2.82 26.63 11.88
CA ASP A 86 -2.73 25.18 11.81
C ASP A 86 -2.66 24.68 10.36
N GLN A 87 -2.09 23.49 10.19
CA GLN A 87 -1.95 22.84 8.89
C GLN A 87 -3.29 22.76 8.15
N VAL A 88 -3.28 23.23 6.90
CA VAL A 88 -4.45 23.29 6.02
C VAL A 88 -4.99 21.88 5.76
N GLU A 89 -6.31 21.78 5.82
CA GLU A 89 -7.08 20.63 5.37
C GLU A 89 -7.43 20.79 3.88
N TYR A 90 -7.20 19.73 3.11
CA TYR A 90 -7.54 19.68 1.69
C TYR A 90 -8.71 18.73 1.48
N HIS A 91 -9.44 18.88 0.38
CA HIS A 91 -10.58 18.03 0.09
C HIS A 91 -10.45 17.32 -1.26
N LEU A 92 -10.89 16.08 -1.25
CA LEU A 92 -11.08 15.24 -2.42
C LEU A 92 -12.58 15.05 -2.65
N GLN A 93 -13.05 15.29 -3.87
CA GLN A 93 -14.42 14.96 -4.27
C GLN A 93 -14.37 13.88 -5.34
N LEU A 94 -15.04 12.76 -5.10
CA LEU A 94 -15.19 11.69 -6.09
C LEU A 94 -16.37 11.98 -7.02
N ARG A 95 -16.35 11.37 -8.20
CA ARG A 95 -17.48 11.48 -9.14
C ARG A 95 -18.79 11.05 -8.49
N PRO A 96 -19.92 11.70 -8.82
CA PRO A 96 -21.24 11.26 -8.33
C PRO A 96 -21.56 9.80 -8.65
N ASN A 97 -21.07 9.30 -9.79
CA ASN A 97 -21.27 7.91 -10.22
C ASN A 97 -20.33 6.88 -9.54
N GLN A 98 -19.34 7.34 -8.77
CA GLN A 98 -18.33 6.48 -8.18
C GLN A 98 -18.97 5.49 -7.20
N LYS A 99 -18.67 4.20 -7.40
CA LYS A 99 -19.10 3.16 -6.45
C LYS A 99 -18.47 3.42 -5.08
N LEU A 100 -19.31 3.36 -4.04
CA LEU A 100 -18.90 3.47 -2.64
C LEU A 100 -18.99 2.12 -1.89
N LYS A 101 -19.48 1.10 -2.59
CA LYS A 101 -19.56 -0.29 -2.14
C LYS A 101 -19.15 -1.19 -3.29
N PHE A 102 -18.44 -2.27 -2.98
CA PHE A 102 -17.81 -3.13 -3.98
C PHE A 102 -18.28 -4.58 -3.83
N ASN A 103 -18.43 -5.27 -4.96
CA ASN A 103 -18.74 -6.69 -4.99
C ASN A 103 -17.51 -7.48 -5.45
N GLU A 104 -17.53 -8.79 -5.23
CA GLU A 104 -16.47 -9.68 -5.70
C GLU A 104 -16.27 -9.49 -7.22
N GLY A 105 -15.02 -9.21 -7.62
CA GLY A 105 -14.64 -8.89 -9.00
C GLY A 105 -14.50 -7.40 -9.31
N ASP A 106 -14.92 -6.49 -8.44
CA ASP A 106 -14.58 -5.06 -8.55
C ASP A 106 -13.11 -4.81 -8.12
N ASP A 107 -12.42 -3.87 -8.77
CA ASP A 107 -11.00 -3.56 -8.51
C ASP A 107 -10.71 -3.21 -7.04
N LEU A 108 -11.66 -2.54 -6.37
CA LEU A 108 -11.55 -2.10 -4.98
C LEU A 108 -12.25 -3.04 -3.99
N TYR A 109 -12.58 -4.27 -4.40
CA TYR A 109 -13.24 -5.25 -3.53
C TYR A 109 -12.46 -5.53 -2.24
N TYR A 110 -11.12 -5.47 -2.30
CA TYR A 110 -10.25 -5.64 -1.12
C TYR A 110 -10.57 -4.64 0.00
N TYR A 111 -11.15 -3.47 -0.31
CA TYR A 111 -11.56 -2.51 0.70
C TYR A 111 -12.69 -3.08 1.59
N GLU A 112 -13.64 -3.83 1.00
CA GLU A 112 -14.73 -4.40 1.78
C GLU A 112 -14.23 -5.44 2.77
N GLU A 113 -13.30 -6.29 2.35
CA GLU A 113 -12.72 -7.33 3.21
C GLU A 113 -11.78 -6.73 4.27
N ASN A 114 -10.81 -5.92 3.83
CA ASN A 114 -9.70 -5.48 4.68
C ASN A 114 -10.03 -4.25 5.52
N PHE A 115 -11.03 -3.45 5.15
CA PHE A 115 -11.39 -2.20 5.84
C PHE A 115 -12.82 -2.22 6.38
N THR A 116 -13.83 -2.39 5.52
CA THR A 116 -15.24 -2.32 5.96
C THR A 116 -15.56 -3.44 6.94
N ASN A 117 -15.33 -4.70 6.56
CA ASN A 117 -15.71 -5.87 7.35
C ASN A 117 -14.78 -6.07 8.55
N LYS A 118 -13.48 -5.80 8.39
CA LYS A 118 -12.49 -5.97 9.47
C LYS A 118 -12.51 -4.84 10.50
N TYR A 119 -12.58 -3.59 10.06
CA TYR A 119 -12.40 -2.41 10.92
C TYR A 119 -13.63 -1.51 11.03
N GLY A 120 -14.72 -1.77 10.31
CA GLY A 120 -15.89 -0.90 10.29
C GLY A 120 -15.65 0.44 9.58
N ALA A 121 -14.60 0.54 8.77
CA ALA A 121 -14.26 1.75 8.03
C ALA A 121 -15.27 2.01 6.90
N THR A 122 -15.41 3.28 6.50
CA THR A 122 -16.30 3.68 5.40
C THR A 122 -15.48 4.19 4.23
N PHE A 123 -15.72 3.64 3.04
CA PHE A 123 -14.97 4.01 1.84
C PHE A 123 -15.02 5.53 1.59
N PRO A 124 -13.89 6.18 1.27
CA PRO A 124 -12.52 5.67 1.07
C PRO A 124 -11.55 5.92 2.25
N ILE A 125 -12.05 6.07 3.48
CA ILE A 125 -11.23 6.45 4.64
C ILE A 125 -10.16 5.40 4.92
N GLY A 126 -8.92 5.84 5.16
CA GLY A 126 -7.79 4.95 5.43
C GLY A 126 -7.02 4.48 4.19
N LEU A 127 -7.48 4.83 2.99
CA LEU A 127 -6.72 4.63 1.75
C LEU A 127 -5.78 5.81 1.49
N TYR A 128 -4.72 5.53 0.73
CA TYR A 128 -3.93 6.56 0.08
C TYR A 128 -4.60 6.99 -1.23
N CYS A 129 -4.32 8.23 -1.63
CA CYS A 129 -4.68 8.77 -2.92
C CYS A 129 -3.48 9.54 -3.48
N ASP A 130 -2.99 9.15 -4.64
CA ASP A 130 -1.99 9.92 -5.35
C ASP A 130 -2.67 10.93 -6.26
N ILE A 131 -2.31 12.20 -6.10
CA ILE A 131 -2.94 13.32 -6.78
C ILE A 131 -1.86 14.12 -7.51
N PRO A 132 -2.00 14.38 -8.82
CA PRO A 132 -1.04 15.17 -9.57
C PRO A 132 -1.18 16.66 -9.28
N ASP A 133 -0.04 17.33 -9.12
CA ASP A 133 0.04 18.78 -9.14
C ASP A 133 -0.09 19.35 -10.56
N ASP A 134 -0.02 20.68 -10.68
CA ASP A 134 -0.17 21.37 -11.97
C ASP A 134 0.99 21.09 -12.95
N ASN A 135 2.11 20.53 -12.47
CA ASN A 135 3.22 20.06 -13.30
C ASN A 135 3.08 18.58 -13.69
N GLY A 136 2.00 17.92 -13.25
CA GLY A 136 1.79 16.49 -13.48
C GLY A 136 2.57 15.58 -12.54
N VAL A 137 3.21 16.12 -11.50
CA VAL A 137 3.92 15.32 -10.49
C VAL A 137 2.91 14.85 -9.46
N TYR A 138 2.78 13.53 -9.31
CA TYR A 138 1.90 12.92 -8.32
C TYR A 138 2.48 13.05 -6.92
N HIS A 139 1.64 13.39 -5.95
CA HIS A 139 1.96 13.46 -4.52
C HIS A 139 1.06 12.51 -3.74
N LYS A 140 1.60 11.86 -2.70
CA LYS A 140 0.86 10.89 -1.87
C LYS A 140 0.07 11.58 -0.76
N TRP A 141 -1.23 11.29 -0.71
CA TRP A 141 -2.15 11.82 0.30
C TRP A 141 -2.82 10.68 1.06
N LEU A 142 -3.15 10.91 2.33
CA LEU A 142 -3.95 10.01 3.14
C LEU A 142 -5.38 10.55 3.25
N ILE A 143 -6.38 9.69 2.99
CA ILE A 143 -7.79 10.04 3.13
C ILE A 143 -8.22 9.84 4.58
N CYS A 144 -8.58 10.95 5.23
CA CYS A 144 -8.69 10.98 6.68
C CYS A 144 -10.10 11.07 7.24
N SER A 145 -11.03 11.68 6.54
CA SER A 145 -12.41 11.82 7.03
C SER A 145 -13.38 12.07 5.88
N LYS A 146 -14.67 12.02 6.19
CA LYS A 146 -15.76 12.29 5.26
C LYS A 146 -16.56 13.49 5.76
N GLU A 147 -16.71 14.49 4.92
CA GLU A 147 -17.60 15.61 5.16
C GLU A 147 -19.04 15.18 4.87
N VAL A 148 -19.91 15.31 5.87
CA VAL A 148 -21.34 14.98 5.73
C VAL A 148 -22.07 16.21 5.16
N GLY A 149 -22.16 16.27 3.84
CA GLY A 149 -22.90 17.30 3.10
C GLY A 149 -24.15 16.77 2.41
N ASN A 150 -25.10 17.67 2.12
CA ASN A 150 -26.33 17.33 1.38
C ASN A 150 -26.11 17.08 -0.12
N GLN A 151 -25.04 17.65 -0.68
CA GLN A 151 -24.64 17.54 -2.08
C GLN A 151 -23.12 17.43 -2.17
N PHE A 152 -22.62 16.65 -3.14
CA PHE A 152 -21.21 16.46 -3.46
C PHE A 152 -20.33 16.17 -2.24
N ILE A 153 -20.35 14.90 -1.82
CA ILE A 153 -19.57 14.43 -0.67
C ILE A 153 -18.09 14.72 -0.91
N LYS A 154 -17.47 15.37 0.07
CA LYS A 154 -16.05 15.64 0.10
C LYS A 154 -15.39 14.79 1.17
N TYR A 155 -14.14 14.46 0.93
CA TYR A 155 -13.30 13.71 1.83
C TYR A 155 -12.10 14.56 2.20
N SER A 156 -11.81 14.68 3.48
CA SER A 156 -10.64 15.40 3.92
C SER A 156 -9.40 14.55 3.71
N ILE A 157 -8.38 15.14 3.10
CA ILE A 157 -7.11 14.50 2.81
C ILE A 157 -5.97 15.32 3.39
N LEU A 158 -4.91 14.62 3.80
CA LEU A 158 -3.70 15.24 4.34
C LEU A 158 -2.46 14.69 3.60
N PRO A 159 -1.46 15.52 3.33
CA PRO A 159 -0.28 15.10 2.59
C PRO A 159 0.57 14.17 3.46
N CYS A 160 1.01 13.04 2.90
CA CYS A 160 1.95 12.16 3.57
C CYS A 160 3.33 12.84 3.60
N ASN A 161 3.77 13.22 4.80
CA ASN A 161 4.94 14.09 4.99
C ASN A 161 6.07 13.43 5.79
N TYR A 162 5.87 12.20 6.27
CA TYR A 162 6.91 11.46 6.99
C TYR A 162 6.86 9.98 6.67
N TYR A 163 8.04 9.39 6.47
CA TYR A 163 8.21 7.95 6.28
C TYR A 163 8.59 7.32 7.63
N PHE A 164 7.59 6.76 8.29
CA PHE A 164 7.73 6.18 9.62
C PHE A 164 8.52 4.90 9.56
N HIS A 165 9.46 4.74 10.49
CA HIS A 165 10.22 3.51 10.70
C HIS A 165 10.04 3.07 12.15
N TRP A 166 9.71 1.80 12.36
CA TRP A 166 9.56 1.26 13.70
C TRP A 166 9.87 -0.24 13.73
N ILE A 167 10.12 -0.74 14.94
CA ILE A 167 10.23 -2.17 15.19
C ILE A 167 8.89 -2.69 15.69
N GLU A 168 8.32 -3.64 14.96
CA GLU A 168 7.20 -4.46 15.41
C GLU A 168 7.74 -5.64 16.22
N VAL A 169 7.13 -5.94 17.37
CA VAL A 169 7.48 -7.08 18.23
C VAL A 169 6.28 -8.02 18.35
N GLN A 170 6.42 -9.26 17.91
CA GLN A 170 5.39 -10.30 18.02
C GLN A 170 5.99 -11.66 18.36
N ASN A 171 5.58 -12.28 19.47
CA ASN A 171 5.91 -13.67 19.81
C ASN A 171 7.40 -14.02 19.57
N ASN A 172 8.32 -13.21 20.11
CA ASN A 172 9.79 -13.27 19.94
C ASN A 172 10.34 -12.93 18.54
N LYS A 173 9.51 -12.60 17.57
CA LYS A 173 9.95 -12.02 16.29
C LYS A 173 9.98 -10.51 16.39
N ARG A 174 10.99 -9.92 15.74
CA ARG A 174 11.17 -8.47 15.63
C ARG A 174 11.28 -8.15 14.15
N ILE A 175 10.49 -7.19 13.68
CA ILE A 175 10.38 -6.90 12.25
C ILE A 175 10.55 -5.39 12.05
N LYS A 176 11.45 -5.00 11.12
CA LYS A 176 11.55 -3.62 10.65
C LYS A 176 10.32 -3.29 9.81
N ARG A 177 9.57 -2.27 10.22
CA ARG A 177 8.41 -1.74 9.48
C ARG A 177 8.68 -0.34 9.00
N LYS A 178 8.09 -0.02 7.85
CA LYS A 178 8.18 1.28 7.20
C LYS A 178 6.82 1.64 6.61
N MET A 179 6.40 2.90 6.72
CA MET A 179 5.11 3.33 6.16
C MET A 179 5.05 4.85 6.03
N TRP A 180 4.51 5.34 4.91
CA TRP A 180 4.18 6.75 4.79
C TRP A 180 3.03 7.11 5.74
N GLY A 181 3.07 8.31 6.30
CA GLY A 181 2.00 8.79 7.14
C GLY A 181 1.99 10.30 7.23
N VAL A 182 1.09 10.81 8.06
CA VAL A 182 0.89 12.24 8.26
C VAL A 182 1.33 12.59 9.67
N THR A 183 2.27 13.53 9.79
CA THR A 183 2.62 14.19 11.04
C THR A 183 1.79 15.46 11.19
N ARG A 184 1.31 15.73 12.40
CA ARG A 184 0.58 16.95 12.74
C ARG A 184 1.05 17.48 14.07
N ASN A 185 1.48 18.73 14.09
CA ASN A 185 1.73 19.42 15.35
C ASN A 185 0.42 19.53 16.14
N GLN A 186 0.49 19.13 17.41
CA GLN A 186 -0.54 19.43 18.38
C GLN A 186 0.00 20.58 19.22
N ASN A 187 -0.50 21.79 18.96
CA ASN A 187 -0.12 22.96 19.75
C ASN A 187 -0.58 22.73 21.21
N SER A 188 0.34 22.32 22.09
CA SER A 188 0.08 22.24 23.53
C SER A 188 0.40 23.60 24.14
N TYR A 189 -0.57 24.20 24.85
CA TYR A 189 -0.35 25.43 25.62
C TYR A 189 0.29 25.14 26.99
N ASN A 190 1.20 24.17 27.04
CA ASN A 190 1.93 23.82 28.25
C ASN A 190 3.37 24.30 28.14
N SER A 191 3.95 24.68 29.27
CA SER A 191 5.21 25.43 29.45
C SER A 191 6.49 24.77 28.88
N GLY A 192 6.39 23.70 28.09
CA GLY A 192 7.50 23.03 27.40
C GLY A 192 8.49 22.31 28.32
N LEU A 193 8.45 22.55 29.63
CA LEU A 193 9.28 21.93 30.65
C LEU A 193 8.43 21.77 31.91
N TRP A 194 8.24 20.53 32.35
CA TRP A 194 7.76 20.25 33.70
C TRP A 194 8.95 19.85 34.57
N SER A 195 9.29 20.72 35.53
CA SER A 195 10.33 20.46 36.52
C SER A 195 9.70 20.16 37.88
N ASN A 196 10.00 18.99 38.43
CA ASN A 196 9.91 18.76 39.88
C ASN A 196 11.32 18.68 40.45
N TYR A 197 11.48 18.72 41.78
CA TYR A 197 12.77 18.75 42.49
C TYR A 197 13.78 17.63 42.12
N VAL A 198 13.36 16.62 41.34
CA VAL A 198 14.18 15.45 40.96
C VAL A 198 14.30 15.24 39.44
N TYR A 199 13.40 15.78 38.60
CA TYR A 199 13.42 15.55 37.15
C TYR A 199 12.85 16.72 36.34
N THR A 200 13.39 16.93 35.13
CA THR A 200 12.84 17.84 34.11
C THR A 200 12.39 17.02 32.90
N THR A 201 11.14 17.18 32.47
CA THR A 201 10.63 16.56 31.24
C THR A 201 10.24 17.61 30.21
N ILE A 202 10.65 17.42 28.96
CA ILE A 202 10.22 18.26 27.84
C ILE A 202 8.79 17.86 27.48
N GLU A 203 7.83 18.78 27.60
CA GLU A 203 6.43 18.55 27.22
C GLU A 203 6.18 19.02 25.79
N ASN A 204 6.71 18.27 24.81
CA ASN A 204 6.36 18.46 23.42
C ASN A 204 5.46 17.32 22.93
N GLN A 205 4.37 17.68 22.25
CA GLN A 205 3.37 16.74 21.75
C GLN A 205 3.29 16.81 20.23
N ASN A 206 3.16 15.65 19.61
CA ASN A 206 2.94 15.54 18.17
C ASN A 206 1.93 14.44 17.90
N MET A 207 1.34 14.45 16.70
CA MET A 207 0.43 13.40 16.25
C MET A 207 0.95 12.76 14.98
N ALA A 208 0.76 11.44 14.89
CA ALA A 208 1.01 10.67 13.67
C ALA A 208 -0.26 9.95 13.25
N TRP A 209 -0.67 10.09 12.00
CA TRP A 209 -1.82 9.40 11.42
C TRP A 209 -1.33 8.43 10.36
N LEU A 210 -1.69 7.17 10.52
CA LEU A 210 -1.35 6.07 9.63
C LEU A 210 -2.65 5.38 9.16
N PRO A 211 -2.68 4.78 7.96
CA PRO A 211 -3.80 3.95 7.56
C PRO A 211 -3.91 2.71 8.45
N MET A 212 -5.13 2.24 8.71
CA MET A 212 -5.33 0.98 9.43
C MET A 212 -5.03 -0.21 8.53
N ASN A 213 -4.20 -1.15 9.00
CA ASN A 213 -3.92 -2.41 8.34
C ASN A 213 -3.33 -3.42 9.35
N SER A 214 -2.98 -4.62 8.88
CA SER A 214 -2.41 -5.68 9.72
C SER A 214 -1.05 -5.35 10.35
N ILE A 215 -0.38 -4.27 9.93
CA ILE A 215 0.88 -3.80 10.52
C ILE A 215 0.60 -2.71 11.56
N THR A 216 -0.17 -1.68 11.19
CA THR A 216 -0.42 -0.52 12.06
C THR A 216 -1.35 -0.83 13.22
N GLU A 217 -2.23 -1.83 13.09
CA GLU A 217 -3.09 -2.29 14.20
C GLU A 217 -2.29 -2.80 15.40
N LYS A 218 -1.01 -3.12 15.20
CA LYS A 218 -0.09 -3.65 16.22
C LYS A 218 0.65 -2.55 16.98
N LEU A 219 0.55 -1.29 16.55
CA LEU A 219 1.11 -0.16 17.30
C LEU A 219 0.32 0.03 18.59
N TYR A 220 1.01 0.06 19.73
CA TYR A 220 0.35 -0.04 21.03
C TYR A 220 0.84 0.99 22.05
N TYR A 221 -0.01 1.19 23.07
CA TYR A 221 0.26 1.96 24.28
C TYR A 221 -0.31 1.18 25.48
N THR A 222 0.49 0.93 26.52
CA THR A 222 0.15 0.03 27.63
C THR A 222 -0.33 0.76 28.89
N HIS A 223 -0.23 2.09 28.97
CA HIS A 223 -0.60 2.91 30.12
C HIS A 223 0.04 2.50 31.47
N SER A 224 1.04 1.61 31.50
CA SER A 224 1.68 1.28 32.77
C SER A 224 2.50 2.49 33.26
N ASP A 225 2.47 2.76 34.57
CA ASP A 225 3.28 3.81 35.22
C ASP A 225 4.80 3.61 35.00
N ASP A 226 5.17 2.47 34.43
CA ASP A 226 6.50 2.20 33.94
C ASP A 226 6.75 3.01 32.66
N LYS A 227 7.35 4.19 32.85
CA LYS A 227 7.70 5.16 31.79
C LYS A 227 8.61 4.58 30.69
N ASN A 228 8.99 3.32 30.75
CA ASN A 228 9.82 2.63 29.76
C ASN A 228 9.10 1.55 28.93
N SER A 229 7.79 1.33 29.09
CA SER A 229 7.10 0.20 28.44
C SER A 229 6.41 0.50 27.10
N ASN A 230 6.00 1.75 26.85
CA ASN A 230 5.32 2.05 25.58
C ASN A 230 6.32 2.12 24.42
N GLN A 231 5.81 1.76 23.25
CA GLN A 231 6.57 1.75 22.01
C GLN A 231 7.10 3.16 21.67
N ARG A 232 8.38 3.20 21.24
CA ARG A 232 9.07 4.40 20.76
C ARG A 232 9.22 4.32 19.24
N ILE A 233 9.20 5.48 18.60
CA ILE A 233 9.41 5.66 17.16
C ILE A 233 10.33 6.85 16.92
N VAL A 234 11.14 6.80 15.87
CA VAL A 234 12.00 7.92 15.49
C VAL A 234 11.26 8.81 14.51
N MET A 235 11.11 10.08 14.87
CA MET A 235 10.50 11.09 14.00
C MET A 235 11.37 12.34 13.98
N SER A 236 12.29 12.38 13.02
CA SER A 236 13.34 13.39 12.91
C SER A 236 13.89 13.50 11.50
N ALA A 237 14.64 14.57 11.25
CA ALA A 237 15.48 14.66 10.06
C ALA A 237 16.55 13.55 10.09
N PRO A 238 17.10 13.13 8.93
CA PRO A 238 18.20 12.18 8.85
C PRO A 238 19.50 12.82 9.40
N ILE A 239 19.68 12.78 10.72
CA ILE A 239 20.83 13.33 11.44
C ILE A 239 21.35 12.31 12.46
N ASP A 240 22.62 12.42 12.85
CA ASP A 240 23.27 11.44 13.75
C ASP A 240 22.69 11.40 15.18
N VAL A 241 21.99 12.45 15.62
CA VAL A 241 21.30 12.51 16.91
C VAL A 241 19.83 12.87 16.69
N PRO A 242 19.01 11.88 16.29
CA PRO A 242 17.63 12.15 15.91
C PRO A 242 16.71 12.31 17.12
N ILE A 243 15.54 12.90 16.87
CA ILE A 243 14.48 13.07 17.86
C ILE A 243 13.62 11.81 17.93
N VAL A 244 13.50 11.26 19.14
CA VAL A 244 12.65 10.09 19.41
C VAL A 244 11.33 10.55 20.01
N TRP A 245 10.29 9.78 19.74
CA TRP A 245 8.96 10.01 20.24
C TRP A 245 8.38 8.72 20.81
N LYS A 246 7.70 8.85 21.94
CA LYS A 246 7.05 7.74 22.62
C LYS A 246 5.55 7.82 22.40
N ILE A 247 4.94 6.70 22.03
CA ILE A 247 3.48 6.61 21.88
C ILE A 247 2.83 6.75 23.27
N SER A 248 1.85 7.64 23.35
CA SER A 248 1.14 7.97 24.58
C SER A 248 -0.36 7.77 24.49
N LYS A 249 -0.90 7.75 23.27
CA LYS A 249 -2.29 7.42 23.00
C LYS A 249 -2.39 6.79 21.62
N VAL A 250 -3.33 5.86 21.49
CA VAL A 250 -3.73 5.24 20.24
C VAL A 250 -5.25 5.40 20.09
N GLU A 251 -5.69 5.98 18.98
CA GLU A 251 -7.10 6.21 18.66
C GLU A 251 -7.44 5.63 17.28
N THR A 252 -8.54 4.87 17.21
CA THR A 252 -8.90 4.09 16.01
C THR A 252 -10.35 4.27 15.57
N THR A 253 -11.13 5.07 16.30
CA THR A 253 -12.60 5.13 16.18
C THR A 253 -13.12 6.35 15.44
N GLN A 254 -12.33 7.43 15.35
CA GLN A 254 -12.80 8.72 14.83
C GLN A 254 -11.89 9.27 13.71
N PRO A 255 -12.14 8.90 12.44
CA PRO A 255 -13.00 7.81 11.98
C PRO A 255 -12.30 6.43 11.99
N PHE A 256 -13.09 5.37 11.86
CA PHE A 256 -12.57 4.02 11.54
C PHE A 256 -11.81 4.02 10.20
N GLY A 257 -10.75 3.21 10.11
CA GLY A 257 -9.86 3.13 8.95
C GLY A 257 -8.51 3.85 9.15
N LEU A 258 -8.33 4.56 10.27
CA LEU A 258 -7.08 5.22 10.62
C LEU A 258 -6.57 4.78 11.99
N GLN A 259 -5.24 4.72 12.11
CA GLN A 259 -4.50 4.61 13.36
C GLN A 259 -3.94 6.00 13.70
N LYS A 260 -4.51 6.68 14.70
CA LYS A 260 -4.05 8.00 15.17
C LYS A 260 -3.24 7.82 16.45
N LEU A 261 -2.02 8.32 16.43
CA LEU A 261 -1.08 8.24 17.56
C LEU A 261 -0.88 9.64 18.13
N THR A 262 -0.96 9.76 19.45
CA THR A 262 -0.40 10.90 20.18
C THR A 262 0.99 10.50 20.67
N LEU A 263 1.94 11.41 20.49
CA LEU A 263 3.35 11.19 20.72
C LEU A 263 3.88 12.23 21.72
N TYR A 264 4.67 11.78 22.69
CA TYR A 264 5.49 12.65 23.53
C TYR A 264 6.96 12.54 23.13
N GLN A 265 7.66 13.66 23.13
CA GLN A 265 9.09 13.63 22.87
C GLN A 265 9.82 12.80 23.92
N ASP A 266 10.75 11.97 23.46
CA ASP A 266 11.62 11.13 24.28
C ASP A 266 13.09 11.32 23.84
N VAL A 267 14.01 10.79 24.63
CA VAL A 267 15.45 10.97 24.41
C VAL A 267 15.99 9.86 23.52
N TRP A 268 16.89 10.19 22.59
CA TRP A 268 17.67 9.20 21.84
C TRP A 268 18.57 8.39 22.76
N LYS A 269 18.59 7.07 22.62
CA LYS A 269 19.38 6.14 23.41
C LYS A 269 20.48 5.53 22.54
N PRO A 270 21.75 6.03 22.59
CA PRO A 270 22.81 5.61 21.68
C PRO A 270 23.13 4.11 21.67
N PHE A 271 22.84 3.39 22.76
CA PHE A 271 23.09 1.95 22.88
C PHE A 271 21.87 1.07 22.58
N ALA A 272 20.68 1.65 22.49
CA ALA A 272 19.43 0.91 22.27
C ALA A 272 18.79 1.23 20.92
N ASP A 273 18.99 2.44 20.40
CA ASP A 273 18.45 2.90 19.13
C ASP A 273 19.49 2.70 18.00
N TYR A 274 19.03 2.62 16.74
CA TYR A 274 19.87 2.29 15.59
C TYR A 274 19.61 3.24 14.42
N ILE A 275 20.69 3.64 13.75
CA ILE A 275 20.68 4.43 12.52
C ILE A 275 21.15 3.52 11.40
N ASP A 276 20.27 3.27 10.44
CA ASP A 276 20.55 2.51 9.23
C ASP A 276 21.09 3.48 8.18
N LYS A 277 22.39 3.35 7.86
CA LYS A 277 23.07 4.14 6.83
C LYS A 277 23.22 3.29 5.57
N GLU A 278 22.88 3.85 4.42
CA GLU A 278 23.17 3.24 3.12
C GLU A 278 24.65 3.50 2.73
N ASP A 279 25.06 2.96 1.57
CA ASP A 279 26.40 3.19 1.00
C ASP A 279 26.62 4.70 0.78
N LYS A 280 27.51 5.31 1.59
CA LYS A 280 27.98 6.72 1.60
C LYS A 280 27.45 7.64 2.72
N ASP A 281 27.25 7.12 3.93
CA ASP A 281 26.88 7.89 5.13
C ASP A 281 25.49 8.55 5.10
N ASP A 282 24.70 8.33 4.04
CA ASP A 282 23.33 8.80 3.96
C ASP A 282 22.44 7.95 4.89
N ILE A 283 21.77 8.62 5.84
CA ILE A 283 20.85 7.97 6.77
C ILE A 283 19.56 7.62 6.04
N PHE A 284 19.33 6.32 5.86
CA PHE A 284 18.15 5.79 5.19
C PHE A 284 16.98 5.61 6.15
N ALA A 285 17.23 5.02 7.32
CA ALA A 285 16.20 4.71 8.31
C ALA A 285 16.73 4.85 9.73
N MET A 286 15.82 5.09 10.67
CA MET A 286 16.17 5.21 12.10
C MET A 286 15.15 4.44 12.93
N TYR A 287 15.64 3.61 13.84
CA TYR A 287 14.82 2.69 14.62
C TYR A 287 15.06 2.89 16.11
N ALA A 288 13.98 3.19 16.84
CA ALA A 288 14.02 3.20 18.29
C ALA A 288 13.98 1.75 18.83
N ASP A 289 14.64 1.52 19.96
CA ASP A 289 14.68 0.24 20.67
C ASP A 289 15.18 -0.94 19.82
N TYR A 290 16.00 -0.69 18.80
CA TYR A 290 16.59 -1.72 17.92
C TYR A 290 17.42 -2.75 18.68
N TYR A 291 18.25 -2.33 19.65
CA TYR A 291 19.07 -3.21 20.49
C TYR A 291 18.44 -3.49 21.86
N SER A 292 17.12 -3.29 22.02
CA SER A 292 16.42 -3.59 23.28
C SER A 292 16.43 -5.08 23.65
N THR A 293 16.65 -5.96 22.68
CA THR A 293 16.81 -7.41 22.89
C THR A 293 17.95 -7.95 22.04
N ASN A 294 18.42 -9.17 22.37
CA ASN A 294 19.49 -9.87 21.62
C ASN A 294 19.01 -10.47 20.29
N ILE A 295 17.74 -10.32 19.94
CA ILE A 295 17.17 -10.84 18.69
C ILE A 295 17.19 -9.70 17.68
N GLU A 296 17.97 -9.82 16.61
CA GLU A 296 18.00 -8.79 15.58
C GLU A 296 16.66 -8.70 14.82
N PRO A 297 16.17 -7.48 14.54
CA PRO A 297 14.98 -7.31 13.70
C PRO A 297 15.20 -7.76 12.26
N GLU A 298 14.28 -8.58 11.75
CA GLU A 298 14.25 -9.00 10.35
C GLU A 298 13.73 -7.86 9.47
N THR A 299 14.35 -7.67 8.31
CA THR A 299 13.77 -6.83 7.24
C THR A 299 12.73 -7.66 6.51
N THR A 300 11.45 -7.31 6.63
CA THR A 300 10.47 -7.81 5.66
C THR A 300 10.65 -7.04 4.37
N GLU A 301 11.11 -7.70 3.30
CA GLU A 301 10.70 -7.27 1.96
C GLU A 301 9.17 -7.27 1.96
N ASP A 302 8.56 -6.12 1.67
CA ASP A 302 7.10 -5.96 1.54
C ASP A 302 6.62 -6.79 0.35
N ASN A 303 6.63 -8.11 0.47
CA ASN A 303 6.10 -9.05 -0.50
C ASN A 303 4.60 -9.23 -0.24
N SER A 304 3.83 -8.18 -0.49
CA SER A 304 2.36 -8.24 -0.59
C SER A 304 1.88 -8.78 -1.95
N SER A 305 2.71 -9.59 -2.62
CA SER A 305 2.32 -10.30 -3.84
C SER A 305 2.32 -11.80 -3.59
N ASN A 306 1.31 -12.49 -4.14
CA ASN A 306 1.29 -13.95 -4.14
C ASN A 306 2.60 -14.47 -4.74
N LYS A 307 3.28 -15.38 -4.07
CA LYS A 307 4.55 -15.93 -4.53
C LYS A 307 4.31 -17.13 -5.42
N ILE A 308 4.84 -17.12 -6.62
CA ILE A 308 4.84 -18.27 -7.52
C ILE A 308 6.19 -19.00 -7.42
N GLN A 309 6.14 -20.32 -7.20
CA GLN A 309 7.30 -21.18 -7.07
C GLN A 309 7.25 -22.29 -8.12
N ILE A 310 8.32 -22.44 -8.89
CA ILE A 310 8.50 -23.55 -9.81
C ILE A 310 9.40 -24.59 -9.13
N SER A 311 9.03 -25.86 -9.23
CA SER A 311 9.78 -26.98 -8.64
C SER A 311 9.97 -28.12 -9.63
N CYS A 312 11.07 -28.86 -9.47
CA CYS A 312 11.38 -30.07 -10.23
C CYS A 312 12.32 -30.97 -9.41
N ASN A 313 12.53 -32.22 -9.85
CA ASN A 313 13.21 -33.23 -9.04
C ASN A 313 14.73 -32.97 -8.83
N THR A 314 15.38 -32.29 -9.77
CA THR A 314 16.81 -31.94 -9.72
C THR A 314 16.99 -30.55 -10.32
N ASN A 315 18.08 -29.83 -10.06
CA ASN A 315 18.33 -28.54 -10.74
C ASN A 315 19.13 -28.68 -12.05
N THR A 316 19.03 -29.84 -12.72
CA THR A 316 19.81 -30.15 -13.94
C THR A 316 18.93 -30.64 -15.09
N ILE A 317 19.24 -30.31 -16.33
CA ILE A 317 18.56 -30.83 -17.53
C ILE A 317 19.57 -31.48 -18.48
N LYS A 318 19.26 -32.67 -18.99
CA LYS A 318 20.18 -33.42 -19.85
C LYS A 318 20.01 -33.01 -21.32
N ALA A 319 21.10 -32.65 -21.99
CA ALA A 319 21.11 -32.43 -23.44
C ALA A 319 20.74 -33.73 -24.17
N GLY A 320 19.69 -33.69 -24.99
CA GLY A 320 19.12 -34.85 -25.67
C GLY A 320 18.38 -35.84 -24.76
N GLY A 321 18.15 -35.47 -23.50
CA GLY A 321 17.56 -36.33 -22.47
C GLY A 321 16.05 -36.58 -22.58
N SER A 322 15.52 -37.28 -21.59
CA SER A 322 14.07 -37.42 -21.41
C SER A 322 13.46 -36.10 -20.94
N TYR A 323 12.14 -35.97 -21.11
CA TYR A 323 11.39 -34.82 -20.63
C TYR A 323 11.52 -34.66 -19.12
N LYS A 324 11.70 -33.42 -18.69
CA LYS A 324 11.73 -33.01 -17.30
C LYS A 324 10.40 -32.37 -16.91
N LEU A 325 9.84 -32.79 -15.79
CA LEU A 325 8.58 -32.24 -15.26
C LEU A 325 8.85 -31.02 -14.37
N LEU A 326 8.18 -29.91 -14.68
CA LEU A 326 8.11 -28.70 -13.85
C LEU A 326 6.71 -28.60 -13.24
N LYS A 327 6.66 -28.21 -11.96
CA LYS A 327 5.40 -27.99 -11.22
C LYS A 327 5.37 -26.58 -10.66
N VAL A 328 4.23 -25.92 -10.79
CA VAL A 328 4.01 -24.58 -10.24
C VAL A 328 3.11 -24.65 -9.03
N ALA A 329 3.53 -23.97 -7.96
CA ALA A 329 2.73 -23.69 -6.78
C ALA A 329 2.65 -22.18 -6.56
N ILE A 330 1.48 -21.67 -6.19
CA ILE A 330 1.26 -20.26 -5.87
C ILE A 330 0.88 -20.17 -4.40
N PHE A 331 1.60 -19.34 -3.66
CA PHE A 331 1.41 -19.10 -2.24
C PHE A 331 0.89 -17.69 -2.00
N ASP A 332 -0.03 -17.53 -1.04
CA ASP A 332 -0.45 -16.21 -0.57
C ASP A 332 0.58 -15.57 0.36
N SER A 333 0.30 -14.35 0.81
CA SER A 333 1.15 -13.59 1.75
C SER A 333 1.29 -14.26 3.13
N SER A 334 0.47 -15.27 3.44
CA SER A 334 0.56 -16.08 4.67
C SER A 334 1.36 -17.37 4.48
N GLY A 335 1.81 -17.67 3.25
CA GLY A 335 2.49 -18.91 2.89
C GLY A 335 1.55 -20.09 2.63
N THR A 336 0.25 -19.84 2.47
CA THR A 336 -0.74 -20.88 2.16
C THR A 336 -0.78 -21.13 0.66
N ASP A 337 -0.79 -22.41 0.25
CA ASP A 337 -0.91 -22.80 -1.16
C ASP A 337 -2.32 -22.48 -1.69
N ILE A 338 -2.39 -21.56 -2.65
CA ILE A 338 -3.62 -21.09 -3.31
C ILE A 338 -3.66 -21.47 -4.80
N THR A 339 -2.81 -22.39 -5.25
CA THR A 339 -2.65 -22.78 -6.68
C THR A 339 -3.98 -23.10 -7.35
N ASN A 340 -4.92 -23.73 -6.62
CA ASN A 340 -6.23 -24.11 -7.13
C ASN A 340 -7.04 -22.93 -7.69
N LYS A 341 -6.86 -21.72 -7.14
CA LYS A 341 -7.55 -20.49 -7.62
C LYS A 341 -7.10 -20.07 -9.02
N TYR A 342 -5.95 -20.53 -9.48
CA TYR A 342 -5.31 -20.12 -10.73
C TYR A 342 -5.30 -21.20 -11.79
N LEU A 343 -5.84 -22.40 -11.52
CA LEU A 343 -5.76 -23.55 -12.42
C LEU A 343 -6.25 -23.24 -13.84
N ASP A 344 -7.31 -22.45 -13.97
CA ASP A 344 -7.88 -22.10 -15.29
C ASP A 344 -7.06 -21.08 -16.07
N LYS A 345 -6.09 -20.43 -15.44
CA LYS A 345 -5.22 -19.41 -16.05
C LYS A 345 -3.91 -20.00 -16.57
N PHE A 346 -3.60 -21.25 -16.22
CA PHE A 346 -2.41 -21.93 -16.74
C PHE A 346 -2.61 -22.33 -18.20
N SER A 347 -1.64 -21.93 -19.03
CA SER A 347 -1.51 -22.35 -20.43
C SER A 347 -0.03 -22.48 -20.78
N ILE A 348 0.27 -23.11 -21.93
CA ILE A 348 1.63 -23.18 -22.45
C ILE A 348 2.25 -21.79 -22.68
N ASP A 349 1.44 -20.79 -23.03
CA ASP A 349 1.89 -19.42 -23.32
C ASP A 349 2.44 -18.69 -22.09
N CYS A 350 2.13 -19.17 -20.89
CA CYS A 350 2.67 -18.66 -19.63
C CYS A 350 4.17 -18.93 -19.46
N TRP A 351 4.75 -19.87 -20.23
CA TRP A 351 6.14 -20.28 -20.04
C TRP A 351 7.09 -19.52 -20.96
N ARG A 352 8.22 -19.09 -20.40
CA ARG A 352 9.34 -18.51 -21.13
C ARG A 352 10.63 -19.20 -20.74
N CYS A 353 11.57 -19.29 -21.67
CA CYS A 353 12.86 -19.92 -21.44
C CYS A 353 13.97 -19.09 -22.07
N TYR A 354 15.01 -18.84 -21.28
CA TYR A 354 16.14 -18.00 -21.65
C TYR A 354 17.43 -18.77 -21.46
N LEU A 355 18.37 -18.54 -22.38
CA LEU A 355 19.73 -19.04 -22.32
C LEU A 355 20.68 -17.87 -22.58
N ASN A 356 21.57 -17.59 -21.64
CA ASN A 356 22.47 -16.42 -21.70
C ASN A 356 21.71 -15.10 -21.97
N ASP A 357 20.56 -14.94 -21.32
CA ASP A 357 19.64 -13.79 -21.44
C ASP A 357 18.96 -13.61 -22.82
N GLU A 358 19.12 -14.56 -23.74
CA GLU A 358 18.35 -14.62 -25.00
C GLU A 358 17.10 -15.47 -24.85
N ASP A 359 15.94 -14.99 -25.33
CA ASP A 359 14.69 -15.75 -25.33
C ASP A 359 14.74 -16.87 -26.39
N ILE A 360 14.76 -18.11 -25.91
CA ILE A 360 14.80 -19.31 -26.73
C ILE A 360 13.51 -20.13 -26.63
N THR A 361 12.43 -19.56 -26.10
CA THR A 361 11.15 -20.24 -25.82
C THR A 361 10.60 -21.00 -27.03
N ASN A 362 10.74 -20.41 -28.22
CA ASN A 362 10.24 -20.94 -29.49
C ASN A 362 11.37 -21.42 -30.43
N SER A 363 12.55 -21.70 -29.88
CA SER A 363 13.69 -22.21 -30.66
C SER A 363 13.66 -23.74 -30.79
N ASP A 364 14.43 -24.28 -31.74
CA ASP A 364 14.63 -25.73 -31.90
C ASP A 364 15.36 -26.38 -30.70
N LEU A 365 15.87 -25.59 -29.76
CA LEU A 365 16.55 -26.08 -28.55
C LEU A 365 15.58 -26.58 -27.49
N ILE A 366 14.32 -26.09 -27.49
CA ILE A 366 13.35 -26.38 -26.43
C ILE A 366 12.11 -27.05 -27.01
N THR A 367 11.68 -28.14 -26.35
CA THR A 367 10.39 -28.77 -26.63
C THR A 367 9.54 -28.80 -25.37
N TRP A 368 8.35 -28.20 -25.45
CA TRP A 368 7.35 -28.18 -24.39
C TRP A 368 6.30 -29.28 -24.61
N LEU A 369 5.80 -29.86 -23.52
CA LEU A 369 4.74 -30.87 -23.54
C LEU A 369 3.76 -30.62 -22.39
N GLU A 370 2.54 -30.24 -22.74
CA GLU A 370 1.43 -30.03 -21.78
C GLU A 370 1.09 -31.32 -21.03
N GLN A 371 0.63 -31.19 -19.79
CA GLN A 371 0.25 -32.31 -18.92
C GLN A 371 -1.23 -32.24 -18.52
N PRO A 372 -1.85 -33.36 -18.09
CA PRO A 372 -3.25 -33.36 -17.64
C PRO A 372 -3.54 -32.39 -16.48
N SER A 373 -2.56 -32.19 -15.59
CA SER A 373 -2.63 -31.17 -14.54
C SER A 373 -2.18 -29.83 -15.10
N LYS A 374 -3.07 -28.83 -15.15
CA LYS A 374 -2.81 -27.53 -15.78
C LYS A 374 -1.59 -26.79 -15.21
N ASN A 375 -1.29 -26.93 -13.92
CA ASN A 375 -0.12 -26.32 -13.27
C ASN A 375 1.20 -27.10 -13.47
N HIS A 376 1.23 -28.08 -14.37
CA HIS A 376 2.40 -28.90 -14.69
C HIS A 376 2.76 -28.77 -16.18
N ILE A 377 4.05 -28.73 -16.48
CA ILE A 377 4.56 -28.79 -17.86
C ILE A 377 5.79 -29.69 -17.94
N LYS A 378 6.01 -30.31 -19.09
CA LYS A 378 7.25 -31.01 -19.39
C LYS A 378 8.10 -30.20 -20.36
N ILE A 379 9.40 -30.13 -20.09
CA ILE A 379 10.40 -29.47 -20.93
C ILE A 379 11.48 -30.47 -21.34
N LYS A 380 11.98 -30.38 -22.57
CA LYS A 380 13.13 -31.14 -23.07
C LYS A 380 14.09 -30.21 -23.79
N PHE A 381 15.38 -30.36 -23.51
CA PHE A 381 16.46 -29.68 -24.22
C PHE A 381 16.94 -30.55 -25.38
N SER A 382 17.30 -29.92 -26.50
CA SER A 382 17.82 -30.59 -27.70
C SER A 382 19.14 -31.33 -27.41
N ASN A 383 19.61 -32.14 -28.37
CA ASN A 383 20.90 -32.83 -28.25
C ASN A 383 22.10 -31.93 -28.57
N ASP A 384 21.92 -30.61 -28.53
CA ASP A 384 23.01 -29.67 -28.71
C ASP A 384 23.91 -29.66 -27.48
N ARG A 385 25.19 -30.00 -27.68
CA ARG A 385 26.20 -30.10 -26.62
C ARG A 385 27.07 -28.85 -26.50
N THR A 386 26.83 -27.83 -27.32
CA THR A 386 27.55 -26.56 -27.25
C THR A 386 27.26 -25.81 -25.94
N TYR A 387 26.06 -26.01 -25.38
CA TYR A 387 25.58 -25.33 -24.16
C TYR A 387 25.76 -26.16 -22.88
N LEU A 388 26.69 -27.11 -22.84
CA LEU A 388 26.96 -27.87 -21.63
C LEU A 388 27.57 -26.98 -20.54
N ALA A 389 27.15 -27.18 -19.29
CA ALA A 389 27.44 -26.34 -18.12
C ALA A 389 26.81 -24.94 -18.14
N ASP A 390 26.10 -24.57 -19.20
CA ASP A 390 25.33 -23.32 -19.23
C ASP A 390 24.05 -23.43 -18.39
N LYS A 391 23.52 -22.26 -18.04
CA LYS A 391 22.35 -22.10 -17.19
C LYS A 391 21.12 -21.77 -18.03
N LEU A 392 20.15 -22.66 -18.00
CA LEU A 392 18.84 -22.49 -18.60
C LEU A 392 17.90 -21.85 -17.58
N ASN A 393 17.46 -20.61 -17.84
CA ASN A 393 16.51 -19.90 -17.01
C ASN A 393 15.10 -20.15 -17.53
N ILE A 394 14.20 -20.56 -16.65
CA ILE A 394 12.80 -20.85 -17.00
C ILE A 394 11.91 -19.97 -16.15
N GLU A 395 10.95 -19.32 -16.80
CA GLU A 395 9.99 -18.43 -16.18
C GLU A 395 8.56 -18.91 -16.45
N CYS A 396 7.68 -18.72 -15.47
CA CYS A 396 6.25 -18.92 -15.60
C CYS A 396 5.53 -17.63 -15.20
N ASN A 397 4.82 -17.05 -16.16
CA ASN A 397 4.12 -15.78 -16.05
C ASN A 397 2.61 -16.02 -16.03
N ILE A 398 1.99 -15.75 -14.90
CA ILE A 398 0.55 -15.90 -14.70
C ILE A 398 0.01 -14.56 -14.25
N GLU A 399 -0.69 -13.87 -15.15
CA GLU A 399 -1.14 -12.49 -14.94
C GLU A 399 0.02 -11.56 -14.56
N LYS A 400 0.05 -11.08 -13.31
CA LYS A 400 1.09 -10.21 -12.76
C LYS A 400 2.14 -10.96 -11.93
N LEU A 401 2.06 -12.29 -11.85
CA LEU A 401 2.96 -13.14 -11.06
C LEU A 401 4.03 -13.77 -11.96
N VAL A 402 5.29 -13.70 -11.54
CA VAL A 402 6.45 -14.27 -12.27
C VAL A 402 7.23 -15.21 -11.38
N GLY A 403 7.27 -16.49 -11.76
CA GLY A 403 8.04 -17.53 -11.09
C GLY A 403 9.27 -17.87 -11.91
N LYS A 404 10.42 -18.07 -11.28
CA LYS A 404 11.68 -18.39 -11.98
C LYS A 404 12.34 -19.63 -11.39
N ILE A 405 12.95 -20.45 -12.25
CA ILE A 405 13.85 -21.55 -11.86
C ILE A 405 15.01 -21.62 -12.84
N GLN A 406 16.19 -21.95 -12.32
CA GLN A 406 17.40 -22.13 -13.12
C GLN A 406 17.80 -23.61 -13.14
N LEU A 407 18.09 -24.13 -14.34
CA LEU A 407 18.56 -25.48 -14.55
C LEU A 407 19.94 -25.47 -15.20
N GLU A 408 20.86 -26.29 -14.72
CA GLU A 408 22.16 -26.49 -15.35
C GLU A 408 22.06 -27.56 -16.45
N ILE A 409 22.61 -27.27 -17.63
CA ILE A 409 22.60 -28.21 -18.76
C ILE A 409 23.77 -29.18 -18.61
N ILE A 410 23.44 -30.47 -18.50
CA ILE A 410 24.43 -31.54 -18.30
C ILE A 410 24.42 -32.51 -19.49
N ALA A 411 25.51 -33.25 -19.65
CA ALA A 411 25.57 -34.34 -20.60
C ALA A 411 24.59 -35.45 -20.19
N LEU A 412 24.10 -36.20 -21.19
CA LEU A 412 23.19 -37.32 -21.01
C LEU A 412 23.72 -38.36 -20.02
#